data_AF-A0A5N6E4X8-F1
#
_entry.id   AF-A0A5N6E4X8-F1
#
_cell.length_a   1.000
_cell.length_b   1.000
_cell.length_c   1.000
_cell.angle_alpha   90.00
_cell.angle_beta   90.00
_cell.angle_gamma   90.00
#
_symmetry.space_group_name_H-M   'P 1'
#
loop_
_entity.id
_entity.type
_entity.pdbx_description
1 polymer ?
#
loop_
_entity_poly.entity_id
_entity_poly.type
_entity_poly.pdbx_seq_one_letter_code
_entity_poly.pdbx_strand_id
1 'polypeptide(L)'
;MTLHDHGRALATLKEDDVFLTEAGSVRIAGIENSCAIEKAEMNANTLKKTALAEIVRGLLQNNKSETPWSSNARELPDRLVKQPLAELLHDPIFEELEGSGGLQILVNIVNKTAYHRITVLACPPRE
;
A
#
# COMPACT_ATOMS: atom_id res chain seq x y z
N MET A 1 -4.86 -16.54 7.80
CA MET A 1 -5.10 -17.38 6.62
C MET A 1 -5.14 -16.47 5.41
N THR A 2 -4.24 -16.64 4.44
CA THR A 2 -4.11 -15.75 3.26
C THR A 2 -4.68 -16.41 2.00
N LEU A 3 -4.85 -15.64 0.91
CA LEU A 3 -5.23 -16.19 -0.40
C LEU A 3 -4.19 -17.17 -0.93
N HIS A 4 -2.90 -16.83 -0.76
CA HIS A 4 -1.77 -17.65 -1.14
C HIS A 4 -1.83 -19.05 -0.48
N ASP A 5 -2.13 -19.11 0.82
CA ASP A 5 -2.20 -20.38 1.57
C ASP A 5 -3.29 -21.33 1.03
N HIS A 6 -4.29 -20.79 0.32
CA HIS A 6 -5.38 -21.54 -0.29
C HIS A 6 -5.18 -21.82 -1.78
N GLY A 7 -4.00 -21.51 -2.34
CA GLY A 7 -3.79 -21.67 -3.78
C GLY A 7 -4.64 -20.69 -4.60
N ARG A 8 -4.88 -19.48 -4.08
CA ARG A 8 -5.69 -18.45 -4.75
C ARG A 8 -4.90 -17.16 -4.95
N ALA A 9 -5.27 -16.43 -5.99
CA ALA A 9 -4.75 -15.09 -6.25
C ALA A 9 -5.87 -14.13 -6.66
N LEU A 10 -5.67 -12.85 -6.39
CA LEU A 10 -6.58 -11.80 -6.85
C LEU A 10 -6.63 -11.78 -8.39
N ALA A 11 -7.80 -11.58 -8.98
CA ALA A 11 -7.92 -11.44 -10.44
C ALA A 11 -7.26 -10.15 -10.94
N THR A 12 -7.43 -9.05 -10.19
CA THR A 12 -6.84 -7.73 -10.45
C THR A 12 -6.42 -7.07 -9.15
N LEU A 13 -5.51 -6.10 -9.24
CA LEU A 13 -5.19 -5.19 -8.16
C LEU A 13 -4.85 -3.83 -8.78
N LYS A 14 -5.63 -2.80 -8.45
CA LYS A 14 -5.45 -1.41 -8.86
C LYS A 14 -5.48 -0.50 -7.63
N GLU A 15 -5.11 0.77 -7.81
CA GLU A 15 -5.20 1.79 -6.75
C GLU A 15 -6.62 1.88 -6.17
N ASP A 16 -7.64 1.89 -7.04
CA ASP A 16 -9.06 1.94 -6.66
C ASP A 16 -9.55 0.68 -5.93
N ASP A 17 -8.76 -0.40 -5.91
CA ASP A 17 -9.09 -1.62 -5.16
C ASP A 17 -8.55 -1.57 -3.72
N VAL A 18 -7.77 -0.54 -3.35
CA VAL A 18 -7.14 -0.36 -2.04
C VAL A 18 -7.87 0.71 -1.23
N PHE A 19 -8.58 0.28 -0.19
CA PHE A 19 -9.41 1.15 0.65
C PHE A 19 -8.80 1.34 2.04
N LEU A 20 -9.06 2.52 2.61
CA LEU A 20 -8.74 2.83 4.01
C LEU A 20 -10.03 2.87 4.83
N THR A 21 -10.00 2.24 6.01
CA THR A 21 -11.08 2.35 6.99
C THR A 21 -10.90 3.62 7.85
N GLU A 22 -11.97 4.05 8.52
CA GLU A 22 -11.90 5.17 9.49
C GLU A 22 -10.90 4.92 10.63
N ALA A 23 -10.64 3.66 10.95
CA ALA A 23 -9.62 3.28 11.92
C ALA A 23 -8.19 3.33 11.38
N GLY A 24 -7.98 3.74 10.12
CA GLY A 24 -6.68 3.76 9.46
C GLY A 24 -6.17 2.38 9.06
N SER A 25 -7.04 1.38 8.95
CA SER A 25 -6.68 0.05 8.43
C SER A 25 -6.84 -0.02 6.92
N VAL A 26 -6.09 -0.90 6.27
CA VAL A 26 -6.22 -1.15 4.83
C VAL A 26 -7.18 -2.31 4.56
N ARG A 27 -7.98 -2.20 3.50
CA ARG A 27 -8.84 -3.25 2.94
C ARG A 27 -8.59 -3.35 1.44
N ILE A 28 -8.60 -4.56 0.91
CA ILE A 28 -8.45 -4.80 -0.54
C ILE A 28 -9.75 -5.41 -1.04
N ALA A 29 -10.33 -4.83 -2.09
CA ALA A 29 -11.53 -5.35 -2.75
C ALA A 29 -11.19 -6.44 -3.79
N GLY A 30 -12.21 -7.14 -4.30
CA GLY A 30 -12.04 -8.12 -5.37
C GLY A 30 -11.60 -9.50 -4.91
N ILE A 31 -11.58 -9.77 -3.60
CA ILE A 31 -11.27 -11.10 -3.03
C ILE A 31 -12.31 -12.13 -3.49
N GLU A 32 -13.57 -11.74 -3.59
CA GLU A 32 -14.68 -12.53 -4.11
C GLU A 32 -14.45 -13.00 -5.55
N ASN A 33 -13.68 -12.23 -6.32
CA ASN A 33 -13.31 -12.53 -7.70
C ASN A 33 -11.96 -13.26 -7.82
N SER A 34 -11.33 -13.62 -6.70
CA SER A 34 -10.06 -14.36 -6.72
C SER A 34 -10.22 -15.73 -7.38
N CYS A 35 -9.22 -16.14 -8.15
CA CYS A 35 -9.19 -17.41 -8.85
C CYS A 35 -8.22 -18.40 -8.20
N ALA A 36 -8.46 -19.68 -8.42
CA ALA A 36 -7.48 -20.72 -8.10
C ALA A 36 -6.25 -20.57 -9.01
N ILE A 37 -5.09 -20.84 -8.45
CA ILE A 37 -3.82 -20.82 -9.16
C ILE A 37 -2.98 -22.01 -8.71
N GLU A 38 -2.33 -22.66 -9.66
CA GLU A 38 -1.41 -23.74 -9.35
C GLU A 38 -0.13 -23.18 -8.73
N LYS A 39 0.48 -23.93 -7.80
CA LYS A 39 1.72 -23.50 -7.14
C LYS A 39 2.85 -23.24 -8.14
N ALA A 40 2.91 -23.98 -9.24
CA ALA A 40 3.91 -23.78 -10.29
C ALA A 40 3.76 -22.44 -11.04
N GLU A 41 2.56 -21.87 -11.03
CA GLU A 41 2.26 -20.60 -11.70
C GLU A 41 2.34 -19.39 -10.77
N MET A 42 2.58 -19.61 -9.46
CA MET A 42 2.71 -18.55 -8.48
C MET A 42 4.02 -17.78 -8.67
N ASN A 43 3.89 -16.56 -9.21
CA ASN A 43 4.98 -15.62 -9.41
C ASN A 43 4.51 -14.20 -9.08
N ALA A 44 5.38 -13.21 -9.24
CA ALA A 44 5.07 -11.82 -8.88
C ALA A 44 3.86 -11.25 -9.63
N ASN A 45 3.64 -11.64 -10.89
CA ASN A 45 2.52 -11.15 -11.67
C ASN A 45 1.21 -11.81 -11.25
N THR A 46 1.22 -13.13 -11.07
CA THR A 46 0.01 -13.87 -10.73
C THR A 46 -0.45 -13.58 -9.31
N LEU A 47 0.49 -13.39 -8.37
CA LEU A 47 0.20 -12.93 -7.00
C LEU A 47 -0.05 -11.42 -6.90
N LYS A 48 -0.09 -10.70 -8.02
CA LYS A 48 -0.31 -9.24 -8.12
C LYS A 48 0.71 -8.37 -7.37
N LYS A 49 1.89 -8.93 -7.07
CA LYS A 49 3.01 -8.19 -6.45
C LYS A 49 3.57 -7.13 -7.40
N THR A 50 3.61 -7.41 -8.70
CA THR A 50 3.99 -6.41 -9.72
C THR A 50 3.00 -5.25 -9.75
N ALA A 51 1.70 -5.53 -9.69
CA ALA A 51 0.69 -4.47 -9.64
C ALA A 51 0.82 -3.64 -8.35
N LEU A 52 1.06 -4.28 -7.21
CA LEU A 52 1.33 -3.58 -5.96
C LEU A 52 2.60 -2.71 -6.05
N ALA A 53 3.66 -3.18 -6.72
CA ALA A 53 4.88 -2.42 -6.93
C ALA A 53 4.63 -1.13 -7.75
N GLU A 54 3.77 -1.19 -8.77
CA GLU A 54 3.36 0.00 -9.53
C GLU A 54 2.62 1.01 -8.65
N ILE A 55 1.66 0.55 -7.83
CA ILE A 55 0.92 1.39 -6.88
C ILE A 55 1.89 2.10 -5.92
N VAL A 56 2.82 1.34 -5.32
CA VAL A 56 3.84 1.90 -4.41
C VAL A 56 4.71 2.92 -5.14
N ARG A 57 5.12 2.64 -6.39
CA ARG A 57 5.91 3.59 -7.18
C ARG A 57 5.15 4.89 -7.42
N GLY A 58 3.86 4.82 -7.73
CA GLY A 58 3.00 5.99 -7.86
C GLY A 58 2.92 6.81 -6.56
N LEU A 59 2.75 6.14 -5.41
CA LEU A 59 2.75 6.80 -4.10
C LEU A 59 4.09 7.50 -3.79
N LEU A 60 5.21 6.87 -4.11
CA LEU A 60 6.54 7.45 -3.89
C LEU A 60 6.77 8.68 -4.81
N GLN A 61 6.32 8.61 -6.06
CA GLN A 61 6.47 9.70 -7.03
C GLN A 61 5.56 10.91 -6.75
N ASN A 62 4.37 10.66 -6.20
CA ASN A 62 3.41 11.71 -5.86
C ASN A 62 3.78 12.50 -4.59
N ASN A 63 4.91 12.18 -3.95
CA ASN A 63 5.39 12.93 -2.80
C ASN A 63 5.92 14.31 -3.24
N LYS A 64 5.16 15.36 -2.90
CA LYS A 64 5.55 16.77 -3.10
C LYS A 64 6.44 17.30 -1.97
N SER A 65 6.81 16.47 -1.00
CA SER A 65 7.68 16.86 0.11
C SER A 65 9.11 17.09 -0.37
N GLU A 66 9.77 18.08 0.23
CA GLU A 66 11.21 18.31 0.07
C GLU A 66 12.06 17.21 0.72
N THR A 67 11.45 16.38 1.58
CA THR A 67 12.15 15.28 2.24
C THR A 67 12.19 14.04 1.35
N PRO A 68 13.39 13.56 0.97
CA PRO A 68 13.51 12.37 0.15
C PRO A 68 13.06 11.11 0.92
N TRP A 69 12.51 10.15 0.18
CA TRP A 69 12.19 8.84 0.72
C TRP A 69 13.45 8.08 1.16
N SER A 70 13.33 7.28 2.23
CA SER A 70 14.41 6.38 2.66
C SER A 70 14.81 5.40 1.55
N SER A 71 16.04 4.87 1.58
CA SER A 71 16.47 3.80 0.66
C SER A 71 15.53 2.59 0.74
N ASN A 72 15.15 2.18 1.95
CA ASN A 72 14.22 1.07 2.19
C ASN A 72 12.89 1.27 1.44
N ALA A 73 12.31 2.47 1.51
CA ALA A 73 11.06 2.81 0.83
C ALA A 73 11.22 2.86 -0.69
N ARG A 74 12.31 3.46 -1.20
CA ARG A 74 12.58 3.57 -2.63
C ARG A 74 12.81 2.23 -3.32
N GLU A 75 13.41 1.28 -2.61
CA GLU A 75 13.72 -0.05 -3.14
C GLU A 75 12.57 -1.06 -2.98
N LEU A 76 11.53 -0.73 -2.19
CA LEU A 76 10.39 -1.62 -1.95
C LEU A 76 9.71 -2.11 -3.25
N PRO A 77 9.43 -1.27 -4.27
CA PRO A 77 8.85 -1.75 -5.53
C PRO A 77 9.66 -2.86 -6.20
N ASP A 78 10.99 -2.75 -6.17
CA ASP A 78 11.87 -3.76 -6.77
C ASP A 78 11.86 -5.05 -5.97
N ARG A 79 11.87 -4.96 -4.64
CA ARG A 79 11.79 -6.11 -3.74
C ARG A 79 10.45 -6.84 -3.90
N LEU A 80 9.35 -6.10 -4.01
CA LEU A 80 8.02 -6.66 -4.29
C LEU A 80 8.00 -7.51 -5.56
N VAL A 81 8.74 -7.15 -6.61
CA VAL A 81 8.79 -7.96 -7.83
C VAL A 81 9.73 -9.16 -7.68
N LYS A 82 10.91 -8.96 -7.08
CA LYS A 82 12.02 -9.94 -7.12
C LYS A 82 11.97 -11.00 -6.02
N GLN A 83 11.55 -10.64 -4.81
CA GLN A 83 11.62 -11.54 -3.65
C GLN A 83 10.40 -12.46 -3.53
N PRO A 84 10.54 -13.67 -2.99
CA PRO A 84 9.39 -14.50 -2.68
C PRO A 84 8.52 -13.88 -1.58
N LEU A 85 7.23 -14.23 -1.56
CA LEU A 85 6.26 -13.64 -0.60
C LEU A 85 6.67 -13.89 0.86
N ALA A 86 7.24 -15.05 1.17
CA ALA A 86 7.69 -15.39 2.52
C ALA A 86 8.80 -14.45 3.02
N GLU A 87 9.75 -14.06 2.17
CA GLU A 87 10.82 -13.11 2.53
C GLU A 87 10.26 -11.69 2.69
N LEU A 88 9.31 -11.30 1.83
CA LEU A 88 8.70 -9.96 1.90
C LEU A 88 7.89 -9.72 3.17
N LEU A 89 7.33 -10.75 3.79
CA LEU A 89 6.62 -10.61 5.07
C LEU A 89 7.55 -10.26 6.24
N HIS A 90 8.85 -10.48 6.05
CA HIS A 90 9.92 -10.14 7.00
C HIS A 90 10.79 -8.99 6.46
N ASP A 91 10.27 -8.20 5.50
CA ASP A 91 11.02 -7.06 4.97
C ASP A 91 11.22 -6.02 6.08
N PRO A 92 12.43 -5.46 6.25
CA PRO A 92 12.73 -4.47 7.28
C PRO A 92 11.77 -3.28 7.28
N ILE A 93 11.23 -2.92 6.11
CA ILE A 93 10.27 -1.82 6.01
C ILE A 93 8.99 -2.06 6.81
N PHE A 94 8.61 -3.32 7.03
CA PHE A 94 7.41 -3.68 7.80
C PHE A 94 7.71 -3.85 9.29
N GLU A 95 8.96 -4.15 9.64
CA GLU A 95 9.42 -4.24 11.04
C GLU A 95 9.60 -2.84 11.65
N GLU A 96 10.01 -1.86 10.85
CA GLU A 96 10.18 -0.45 11.26
C GLU A 96 8.85 0.33 11.35
N LEU A 97 7.69 -0.29 11.06
CA LEU A 97 6.36 0.35 11.16
C LEU A 97 5.87 0.45 12.61
N GLU A 98 6.66 1.08 13.48
CA GLU A 98 6.21 1.45 14.83
C GLU A 98 5.41 2.75 14.76
N GLY A 99 4.10 2.63 14.51
CA GLY A 99 3.22 3.80 14.45
C GLY A 99 1.77 3.46 14.19
N SER A 100 1.04 3.04 15.23
CA SER A 100 -0.42 2.99 15.13
C SER A 100 -0.98 4.42 15.09
N GLY A 101 -1.50 4.85 13.93
CA GLY A 101 -2.27 6.10 13.84
C GLY A 101 -1.94 7.04 12.68
N GLY A 102 -0.81 6.89 11.98
CA GLY A 102 -0.47 7.78 10.84
C GLY A 102 -1.54 7.80 9.74
N LEU A 103 -1.96 6.60 9.29
CA LEU A 103 -3.05 6.47 8.32
C LEU A 103 -4.40 6.93 8.88
N GLN A 104 -4.66 6.70 10.17
CA GLN A 104 -5.90 7.14 10.81
C GLN A 104 -6.02 8.67 10.80
N ILE A 105 -4.93 9.39 11.08
CA ILE A 105 -4.88 10.85 11.01
C ILE A 105 -5.15 11.31 9.57
N LEU A 106 -4.52 10.69 8.57
CA LEU A 106 -4.74 11.02 7.16
C LEU A 106 -6.20 10.81 6.76
N VAL A 107 -6.82 9.68 7.12
CA VAL A 107 -8.23 9.40 6.86
C VAL A 107 -9.13 10.46 7.52
N ASN A 108 -8.85 10.81 8.77
CA ASN A 108 -9.59 11.85 9.47
C ASN A 108 -9.49 13.22 8.80
N ILE A 109 -8.30 13.61 8.34
CA ILE A 109 -8.09 14.86 7.61
C ILE A 109 -8.86 14.86 6.30
N VAL A 110 -8.68 13.81 5.48
CA VAL A 110 -9.35 13.71 4.17
C VAL A 110 -10.87 13.72 4.33
N ASN A 111 -11.41 12.93 5.27
CA ASN A 111 -12.85 12.91 5.54
C ASN A 111 -13.35 14.29 5.97
N LYS A 112 -12.69 14.95 6.93
CA LYS A 112 -13.11 16.30 7.37
C LYS A 112 -13.01 17.32 6.24
N THR A 113 -11.96 17.30 5.42
CA THR A 113 -11.82 18.20 4.28
C THR A 113 -12.92 17.96 3.24
N ALA A 114 -13.24 16.70 2.91
CA ALA A 114 -14.29 16.35 1.96
C ALA A 114 -15.70 16.73 2.46
N TYR A 115 -16.03 16.40 3.70
CA TYR A 115 -17.37 16.61 4.27
C TYR A 115 -17.61 18.04 4.74
N HIS A 116 -16.59 18.73 5.26
CA HIS A 116 -16.74 20.06 5.86
C HIS A 116 -16.11 21.19 5.06
N ARG A 117 -15.57 20.92 3.85
CA ARG A 117 -14.90 21.90 2.98
C ARG A 117 -13.83 22.73 3.70
N ILE A 118 -13.12 22.11 4.65
CA ILE A 118 -12.07 22.79 5.40
C ILE A 118 -10.88 23.04 4.47
N THR A 119 -10.61 24.30 4.17
CA THR A 119 -9.39 24.73 3.47
C THR A 119 -8.22 24.75 4.43
N VAL A 120 -7.17 23.98 4.14
CA VAL A 120 -5.90 24.07 4.87
C VAL A 120 -5.22 25.37 4.45
N LEU A 121 -5.18 26.34 5.37
CA LEU A 121 -4.40 27.57 5.16
C LEU A 121 -2.92 27.23 5.35
N ALA A 122 -2.09 27.60 4.38
CA ALA A 122 -0.65 27.46 4.52
C ALA A 122 -0.18 28.31 5.71
N CYS A 123 0.58 27.70 6.62
CA CYS A 123 1.19 28.42 7.72
C CYS A 123 2.31 29.30 7.12
N PRO A 124 2.31 30.63 7.33
CA PRO A 124 3.40 31.47 6.86
C PRO A 124 4.73 31.06 7.51
N PRO A 125 5.87 31.23 6.82
CA PRO A 125 7.18 30.92 7.39
C PRO A 125 7.38 31.74 8.67
N ARG A 126 7.93 31.09 9.71
CA ARG A 126 8.31 31.79 10.94
C ARG A 126 9.52 32.68 10.64
N GLU A 127 9.38 33.97 10.94
CA GLU A 127 10.45 34.98 10.89
C GLU A 127 11.56 34.70 11.90
#